data_AF-A0AAW7MGM8-F1
#
_entry.id   AF-A0AAW7MGM8-F1
#
_cell.length_a   1.000
_cell.length_b   1.000
_cell.length_c   1.000
_cell.angle_alpha   90.00
_cell.angle_beta   90.00
_cell.angle_gamma   90.00
#
_symmetry.space_group_name_H-M   'P 1'
#
loop_
_entity.id
_entity.type
_entity.pdbx_description
1 polymer ?
#
loop_
_entity_poly.entity_id
_entity_poly.type
_entity_poly.pdbx_seq_one_letter_code
_entity_poly.pdbx_strand_id
1 'polypeptide(L)'
;MEASFIGVQERGISTLNWAGIEKIGRAAHIPVSVPALVNAHAGDLTASVEALLVTQKALKITNTPSVSVAGTYIVTPEFTNGDAALFSQLVNGIISMAR
;
A
#
# COMPACT_ATOMS: atom_id res chain seq x y z
N MET A 1 -3.44 -16.06 1.51
CA MET A 1 -4.06 -14.99 2.32
C MET A 1 -2.93 -14.34 3.11
N GLU A 2 -2.68 -13.04 2.92
CA GLU A 2 -1.47 -12.37 3.43
C GLU A 2 -1.44 -12.31 4.96
N ALA A 3 -0.26 -12.52 5.56
CA ALA A 3 -0.07 -12.53 7.01
C ALA A 3 -0.44 -11.19 7.68
N SER A 4 -0.33 -10.08 6.95
CA SER A 4 -0.79 -8.75 7.36
C SER A 4 -2.30 -8.68 7.51
N PHE A 5 -3.04 -9.20 6.54
CA PHE A 5 -4.51 -9.25 6.57
C PHE A 5 -5.02 -10.07 7.76
N ILE A 6 -4.48 -11.30 7.92
CA ILE A 6 -4.82 -12.19 9.04
C ILE A 6 -4.43 -11.54 10.38
N GLY A 7 -3.23 -10.97 10.45
CA GLY A 7 -2.74 -10.35 11.68
C GLY A 7 -3.61 -9.18 12.14
N VAL A 8 -3.96 -8.28 11.23
CA VAL A 8 -4.66 -7.03 11.58
C VAL A 8 -6.16 -7.23 11.68
N GLN A 9 -6.79 -7.87 10.69
CA GLN A 9 -8.25 -7.95 10.62
C GLN A 9 -8.81 -9.12 11.42
N GLU A 10 -8.17 -10.28 11.39
CA GLU A 10 -8.71 -11.48 12.05
C GLU A 10 -8.22 -11.60 13.50
N ARG A 11 -6.98 -11.15 13.78
CA ARG A 11 -6.34 -11.33 15.10
C ARG A 11 -6.17 -10.05 15.91
N GLY A 12 -6.60 -8.90 15.38
CA GLY A 12 -6.56 -7.61 16.08
C GLY A 12 -5.15 -7.16 16.46
N ILE A 13 -4.11 -7.60 15.72
CA ILE A 13 -2.73 -7.20 15.99
C ILE A 13 -2.58 -5.72 15.59
N SER A 14 -2.19 -4.88 16.55
CA SER A 14 -1.95 -3.46 16.31
C SER A 14 -0.74 -3.24 15.40
N THR A 15 -0.91 -2.46 14.33
CA THR A 15 0.18 -1.98 13.45
C THR A 15 0.77 -0.65 13.91
N LEU A 16 0.28 -0.09 15.01
CA LEU A 16 0.71 1.20 15.55
C LEU A 16 1.93 1.07 16.48
N ASN A 17 2.40 -0.15 16.73
CA ASN A 17 3.57 -0.40 17.57
C ASN A 17 4.46 -1.51 17.00
N TRP A 18 5.73 -1.47 17.36
CA TRP A 18 6.74 -2.41 16.87
C TRP A 18 6.46 -3.87 17.25
N ALA A 19 5.85 -4.12 18.40
CA ALA A 19 5.56 -5.49 18.85
C ALA A 19 4.53 -6.18 17.95
N GLY A 20 3.52 -5.47 17.48
CA GLY A 20 2.55 -6.01 16.53
C GLY A 20 3.09 -6.16 15.12
N ILE A 21 3.88 -5.17 14.66
CA ILE A 21 4.60 -5.26 13.37
C ILE A 21 5.53 -6.47 13.34
N GLU A 22 6.27 -6.73 14.43
CA GLU A 22 7.10 -7.93 14.60
C GLU A 22 6.31 -9.23 14.48
N LYS A 23 5.14 -9.32 15.14
CA LYS A 23 4.28 -10.52 15.05
C LYS A 23 3.81 -10.78 13.63
N ILE A 24 3.43 -9.73 12.90
CA ILE A 24 3.04 -9.82 11.50
C ILE A 24 4.23 -10.25 10.63
N GLY A 25 5.40 -9.65 10.83
CA GLY A 25 6.63 -10.00 10.09
C GLY A 25 7.03 -11.47 10.29
N ARG A 26 6.97 -11.97 11.52
CA ARG A 26 7.23 -13.41 11.81
C ARG A 26 6.21 -14.32 11.15
N ALA A 27 4.93 -13.95 11.18
CA ALA A 27 3.87 -14.70 10.50
C ALA A 27 4.03 -14.69 8.97
N ALA A 28 4.66 -13.64 8.42
CA ALA A 28 5.04 -13.54 7.01
C ALA A 28 6.39 -14.23 6.69
N HIS A 29 7.00 -14.92 7.65
CA HIS A 29 8.30 -15.57 7.51
C HIS A 29 9.45 -14.61 7.13
N ILE A 30 9.39 -13.35 7.56
CA ILE A 30 10.52 -12.41 7.42
C ILE A 30 11.64 -12.91 8.34
N PRO A 31 12.86 -13.15 7.79
CA PRO A 31 13.93 -13.83 8.53
C PRO A 31 14.63 -12.94 9.57
N VAL A 32 14.37 -11.64 9.55
CA VAL A 32 14.97 -10.64 10.43
C VAL A 32 13.90 -9.81 11.13
N SER A 33 14.29 -9.17 12.23
CA SER A 33 13.42 -8.21 12.91
C SER A 33 13.06 -7.04 11.97
N VAL A 34 11.77 -6.72 11.87
CA VAL A 34 11.27 -5.66 10.99
C VAL A 34 11.75 -4.28 11.46
N PRO A 35 11.62 -3.88 12.74
CA PRO A 35 12.26 -2.68 13.28
C PRO A 35 13.78 -2.62 13.04
N ALA A 36 14.50 -3.74 13.15
CA ALA A 36 15.93 -3.75 12.84
C ALA A 36 16.20 -3.46 11.35
N LEU A 37 15.41 -4.07 10.46
CA LEU A 37 15.47 -3.82 9.02
C LEU A 37 15.13 -2.36 8.69
N VAL A 38 14.09 -1.79 9.30
CA VAL A 38 13.72 -0.37 9.13
C VAL A 38 14.86 0.55 9.57
N ASN A 39 15.47 0.30 10.73
CA ASN A 39 16.57 1.13 11.22
C ASN A 39 17.81 1.03 10.32
N ALA A 40 18.13 -0.16 9.81
CA ALA A 40 19.26 -0.37 8.90
C ALA A 40 19.09 0.37 7.56
N HIS A 41 17.85 0.61 7.13
CA HIS A 41 17.49 1.27 5.88
C HIS A 41 16.81 2.63 6.08
N ALA A 42 17.00 3.26 7.24
CA ALA A 42 16.27 4.49 7.59
C ALA A 42 16.48 5.61 6.57
N GLY A 43 17.72 5.78 6.07
CA GLY A 43 18.02 6.78 5.04
C GLY A 43 17.28 6.54 3.73
N ASP A 44 17.27 5.30 3.24
CA ASP A 44 16.57 4.91 2.01
C ASP A 44 15.06 5.06 2.17
N LEU A 45 14.53 4.73 3.34
CA LEU A 45 13.11 4.90 3.67
C LEU A 45 12.71 6.36 3.69
N THR A 46 13.51 7.24 4.32
CA THR A 46 13.26 8.68 4.31
C THR A 46 13.23 9.23 2.89
N ALA A 47 14.25 8.93 2.08
CA ALA A 47 14.30 9.38 0.69
C ALA A 47 13.13 8.86 -0.14
N SER A 48 12.74 7.59 0.06
CA SER A 48 11.60 6.97 -0.63
C SER A 48 10.27 7.61 -0.25
N VAL A 49 10.08 7.92 1.04
CA VAL A 49 8.87 8.60 1.54
C VAL A 49 8.79 10.02 0.97
N GLU A 50 9.89 10.77 0.96
CA GLU A 50 9.92 12.11 0.38
C GLU A 50 9.57 12.09 -1.11
N ALA A 51 10.16 11.18 -1.89
CA ALA A 51 9.86 11.01 -3.31
C ALA A 51 8.38 10.61 -3.54
N LEU A 52 7.83 9.74 -2.69
CA LEU A 52 6.43 9.35 -2.75
C LEU A 52 5.50 10.54 -2.48
N LEU A 53 5.79 11.38 -1.48
CA LEU A 53 4.97 12.56 -1.16
C LEU A 53 4.97 13.59 -2.31
N VAL A 54 6.12 13.78 -2.96
CA VAL A 54 6.21 14.62 -4.17
C VAL A 54 5.33 14.04 -5.29
N THR A 55 5.42 12.73 -5.51
CA THR A 55 4.63 12.03 -6.54
C THR A 55 3.13 12.10 -6.25
N GLN A 56 2.72 11.84 -5.02
CA GLN A 56 1.32 11.93 -4.57
C GLN A 56 0.75 13.32 -4.84
N LYS A 57 1.51 14.37 -4.51
CA LYS A 57 1.13 15.76 -4.74
C LYS A 57 1.02 16.07 -6.23
N ALA A 58 1.98 15.64 -7.04
CA ALA A 58 1.96 15.84 -8.50
C ALA A 58 0.73 15.18 -9.15
N LEU A 59 0.36 13.98 -8.69
CA LEU A 59 -0.80 13.23 -9.15
C LEU A 59 -2.13 13.70 -8.52
N LYS A 60 -2.10 14.66 -7.59
CA LYS A 60 -3.28 15.19 -6.88
C LYS A 60 -4.12 14.10 -6.20
N ILE A 61 -3.46 13.08 -5.64
CA ILE A 61 -4.15 12.01 -4.92
C ILE A 61 -4.60 12.52 -3.54
N THR A 62 -5.92 12.58 -3.31
CA THR A 62 -6.52 13.12 -2.07
C THR A 62 -7.17 12.06 -1.17
N ASN A 63 -7.32 10.83 -1.65
CA ASN A 63 -8.04 9.75 -0.98
C ASN A 63 -7.35 8.39 -1.22
N THR A 64 -7.66 7.43 -0.36
CA THR A 64 -7.09 6.07 -0.40
C THR A 64 -8.19 5.01 -0.30
N PRO A 65 -8.07 3.86 -1.00
CA PRO A 65 -6.99 3.54 -1.94
C PRO A 65 -7.14 4.29 -3.27
N SER A 66 -6.03 4.49 -3.97
CA SER A 66 -5.94 5.13 -5.29
C SER A 66 -4.97 4.37 -6.17
N VAL A 67 -5.29 4.22 -7.46
CA VAL A 67 -4.43 3.59 -8.47
C VAL A 67 -4.12 4.58 -9.58
N SER A 68 -2.83 4.81 -9.85
CA SER A 68 -2.39 5.60 -11.00
C SER A 68 -2.03 4.68 -12.16
N VAL A 69 -2.59 4.93 -13.35
CA VAL A 69 -2.27 4.22 -14.58
C VAL A 69 -1.55 5.18 -15.53
N ALA A 70 -0.34 4.79 -15.95
CA ALA A 70 0.54 5.56 -16.85
C ALA A 70 0.87 7.00 -16.37
N GLY A 71 0.67 7.31 -15.08
CA GLY A 71 0.88 8.66 -14.53
C GLY A 71 -0.16 9.70 -14.98
N THR A 72 -1.17 9.30 -15.74
CA THR A 72 -2.18 10.21 -16.33
C THR A 72 -3.57 9.99 -15.77
N TYR A 73 -3.94 8.73 -15.53
CA TYR A 73 -5.26 8.37 -15.01
C TYR A 73 -5.15 8.00 -13.53
N ILE A 74 -5.98 8.62 -12.69
CA ILE A 74 -6.13 8.26 -11.28
C ILE A 74 -7.50 7.63 -11.10
N VAL A 75 -7.53 6.41 -10.56
CA VAL A 75 -8.75 5.63 -10.32
C VAL A 75 -8.90 5.41 -8.82
N THR A 76 -10.06 5.78 -8.28
CA THR A 76 -10.42 5.55 -6.88
C THR A 76 -11.67 4.65 -6.82
N PRO A 77 -11.88 3.87 -5.74
CA PRO A 77 -13.07 3.03 -5.60
C PRO A 77 -14.39 3.80 -5.59
N GLU A 78 -14.36 5.12 -5.38
CA GLU A 78 -15.54 5.99 -5.45
C GLU A 78 -16.19 5.97 -6.83
N PHE A 79 -15.41 5.75 -7.90
CA PHE A 79 -15.94 5.59 -9.26
C PHE A 79 -16.75 4.31 -9.44
N THR A 80 -16.63 3.36 -8.51
CA THR A 80 -17.30 2.06 -8.57
C THR A 80 -18.16 1.80 -7.34
N ASN A 81 -18.48 2.84 -6.54
CA ASN A 81 -19.22 2.73 -5.28
C ASN A 81 -18.63 1.69 -4.31
N GLY A 82 -17.31 1.50 -4.35
CA GLY A 82 -16.61 0.50 -3.52
C GLY A 82 -16.73 -0.95 -4.01
N ASP A 83 -17.36 -1.21 -5.17
CA ASP A 83 -17.36 -2.54 -5.77
C ASP A 83 -15.95 -2.88 -6.28
N ALA A 84 -15.34 -3.89 -5.66
CA ALA A 84 -13.97 -4.30 -5.95
C ALA A 84 -13.80 -4.97 -7.32
N ALA A 85 -14.82 -5.68 -7.80
CA ALA A 85 -14.78 -6.33 -9.11
C ALA A 85 -14.87 -5.28 -10.21
N LEU A 86 -15.79 -4.33 -10.08
CA LEU A 86 -15.93 -3.22 -11.00
C LEU A 86 -14.71 -2.29 -10.96
N PHE A 87 -14.14 -2.05 -9.77
CA PHE A 87 -12.89 -1.28 -9.63
C PHE A 87 -11.75 -1.93 -10.42
N SER A 88 -11.57 -3.24 -10.27
CA SER A 88 -10.55 -4.00 -10.99
C SER A 88 -10.78 -3.97 -12.51
N GLN A 89 -12.03 -4.08 -12.96
CA GLN A 89 -12.39 -3.96 -14.38
C GLN A 89 -12.07 -2.57 -14.94
N LEU A 90 -12.41 -1.50 -14.21
CA LEU A 90 -12.13 -0.13 -14.61
C LEU A 90 -10.62 0.13 -14.76
N VAL A 91 -9.82 -0.30 -13.78
CA VAL A 91 -8.36 -0.20 -13.83
C VAL A 91 -7.81 -0.93 -15.06
N ASN A 92 -8.23 -2.18 -15.28
CA ASN A 92 -7.77 -2.98 -16.44
C ASN A 92 -8.19 -2.37 -17.79
N GLY A 93 -9.38 -1.77 -17.87
CA GLY A 93 -9.85 -1.05 -19.05
C GLY A 93 -8.95 0.14 -19.39
N ILE A 94 -8.60 0.93 -18.38
CA ILE A 94 -7.71 2.09 -18.55
C ILE A 94 -6.29 1.65 -18.94
N ILE A 95 -5.76 0.59 -18.33
CA ILE A 95 -4.46 0.00 -18.72
C ILE A 95 -4.45 -0.39 -20.20
N SER A 96 -5.56 -0.94 -20.70
CA SER A 96 -5.67 -1.36 -22.10
C SER A 96 -5.71 -0.17 -23.08
N MET A 97 -6.26 0.97 -22.67
CA MET A 97 -6.33 2.20 -23.47
C MET A 97 -5.05 3.03 -23.43
N ALA A 98 -4.26 2.93 -22.35
CA ALA A 98 -3.04 3.72 -22.15
C ALA A 98 -1.80 3.14 -22.86
N ARG A 99 -1.96 2.10 -23.69
CA ARG A 99 -0.90 1.49 -24.50
C ARG A 99 -0.64 2.25 -25.80
#